data_AF-A0A8W8L683-F1
#
_entry.id   AF-A0A8W8L683-F1
#
_cell.length_a   1.000
_cell.length_b   1.000
_cell.length_c   1.000
_cell.angle_alpha   90.00
_cell.angle_beta   90.00
_cell.angle_gamma   90.00
#
_symmetry.space_group_name_H-M   'P 1'
#
loop_
_entity.id
_entity.type
_entity.pdbx_description
1 polymer ?
#
loop_
_entity_poly.entity_id
_entity_poly.type
_entity_poly.pdbx_seq_one_letter_code
_entity_poly.pdbx_strand_id
1 'polypeptide(L)'
;MSASISSTLVKWVLLSQCICLINGYGSISHGIISYRASVYFGDEETQKIVQENPDGLFGGSVYPDVFYDSQCSEGNYSFVSDATKSTAFLNASINYLLQKYPKPWNNVTEKLVSFLYGVMSHQVADYMWYGEDKYQQGFLNMMAKLNFHGNFQEAAVFAELGSDVVLAYDLNLDHIQPFLEWFVPVSDLVNIYALMFGEGKVPHKVVENCTVTRLIYLMKEKIKVSEYYAAVAPSSPFLMTQLLDYFPGGVDDCAGWVGRKWQDLSSMLEKGTSNCVIPTNPLQIQCNASTTLQHATFTSRDYWTVKSRAFDYISGPVDFTDIDQLQEKGGIIVLPSKLFWEKFKVKQNQKQKQRVGSLDYIGDYFVNNTFAKLGW
;
A
#
# COMPACT_ATOMS: atom_id res chain seq x y z
N MET A 1 -29.29 14.54 -24.49
CA MET A 1 -29.54 15.32 -23.26
C MET A 1 -28.39 15.09 -22.31
N SER A 2 -27.75 16.14 -21.81
CA SER A 2 -26.58 16.02 -20.92
C SER A 2 -27.01 15.62 -19.51
N ALA A 3 -26.66 14.41 -19.08
CA ALA A 3 -26.80 14.02 -17.68
C ALA A 3 -25.82 14.87 -16.84
N SER A 4 -26.35 15.77 -16.02
CA SER A 4 -25.54 16.54 -15.07
C SER A 4 -25.13 15.64 -13.90
N ILE A 5 -24.15 14.78 -14.14
CA ILE A 5 -23.44 14.07 -13.07
C ILE A 5 -22.85 15.15 -12.15
N SER A 6 -23.02 14.95 -10.85
CA SER A 6 -22.74 15.91 -9.78
C SER A 6 -21.29 16.42 -9.81
N SER A 7 -21.03 17.49 -10.58
CA SER A 7 -19.72 18.18 -10.61
C SER A 7 -19.26 18.65 -9.24
N THR A 8 -20.20 18.73 -8.28
CA THR A 8 -19.99 18.96 -6.86
C THR A 8 -19.10 17.91 -6.20
N LEU A 9 -19.18 16.60 -6.49
CA LEU A 9 -18.36 15.62 -5.77
C LEU A 9 -16.87 15.80 -6.10
N VAL A 10 -16.56 15.90 -7.40
CA VAL A 10 -15.20 16.20 -7.89
C VAL A 10 -14.74 17.58 -7.43
N LYS A 11 -15.62 18.59 -7.46
CA LYS A 11 -15.30 19.92 -6.91
C LYS A 11 -15.07 19.92 -5.41
N TRP A 12 -15.68 19.06 -4.60
CA TRP A 12 -15.41 19.00 -3.15
C TRP A 12 -14.09 18.30 -2.83
N VAL A 13 -13.71 17.28 -3.60
CA VAL A 13 -12.37 16.68 -3.53
C VAL A 13 -11.30 17.67 -4.01
N LEU A 14 -11.58 18.48 -5.03
CA LEU A 14 -10.65 19.48 -5.56
C LEU A 14 -10.65 20.82 -4.80
N LEU A 15 -11.74 21.27 -4.14
CA LEU A 15 -11.77 22.53 -3.39
C LEU A 15 -11.21 22.44 -1.96
N SER A 16 -10.78 21.26 -1.48
CA SER A 16 -9.85 21.21 -0.34
C SER A 16 -8.41 21.58 -0.75
N GLN A 17 -8.25 22.29 -1.88
CA GLN A 17 -7.09 23.08 -2.31
C GLN A 17 -6.67 24.12 -1.26
N CYS A 18 -6.03 23.66 -0.19
CA CYS A 18 -4.79 24.23 0.33
C CYS A 18 -4.29 23.36 1.49
N ILE A 19 -2.96 23.18 1.50
CA ILE A 19 -2.15 22.52 2.53
C ILE A 19 -2.07 20.98 2.41
N CYS A 20 -0.83 20.50 2.54
CA CYS A 20 -0.35 19.14 2.29
C CYS A 20 -0.98 18.06 3.19
N LEU A 21 -1.22 16.88 2.60
CA LEU A 21 -0.91 15.56 3.19
C LEU A 21 -0.64 14.57 2.06
N ILE A 22 0.43 13.78 2.20
CA ILE A 22 0.49 12.43 1.60
C ILE A 22 -0.50 11.61 2.42
N ASN A 23 -1.46 10.98 1.76
CA ASN A 23 -2.53 10.27 2.45
C ASN A 23 -2.26 8.77 2.37
N GLY A 24 -2.69 8.02 3.39
CA GLY A 24 -2.78 6.58 3.25
C GLY A 24 -3.84 6.20 2.22
N TYR A 25 -3.46 6.07 0.95
CA TYR A 25 -4.13 5.25 -0.07
C TYR A 25 -3.06 4.36 -0.74
N GLY A 26 -3.25 3.79 -1.92
CA GLY A 26 -2.25 2.88 -2.51
C GLY A 26 -2.18 1.48 -1.88
N SER A 27 -3.08 1.12 -0.94
CA SER A 27 -3.07 -0.20 -0.27
C SER A 27 -3.22 -1.36 -1.26
N ILE A 28 -4.09 -1.20 -2.25
CA ILE A 28 -4.28 -2.19 -3.31
C ILE A 28 -3.06 -2.20 -4.23
N SER A 29 -2.51 -1.05 -4.57
CA SER A 29 -1.36 -0.89 -5.46
C SER A 29 -0.09 -1.51 -4.89
N HIS A 30 0.27 -1.19 -3.65
CA HIS A 30 1.39 -1.83 -2.94
C HIS A 30 1.17 -3.33 -2.77
N GLY A 31 -0.06 -3.76 -2.46
CA GLY A 31 -0.42 -5.18 -2.41
C GLY A 31 -0.21 -5.89 -3.75
N ILE A 32 -0.70 -5.30 -4.84
CA ILE A 32 -0.60 -5.87 -6.20
C ILE A 32 0.86 -5.91 -6.67
N ILE A 33 1.66 -4.87 -6.41
CA ILE A 33 3.11 -4.86 -6.68
C ILE A 33 3.80 -6.00 -5.93
N SER A 34 3.49 -6.18 -4.64
CA SER A 34 4.05 -7.25 -3.79
C SER A 34 3.64 -8.64 -4.27
N TYR A 35 2.38 -8.82 -4.70
CA TYR A 35 1.88 -10.06 -5.28
C TYR A 35 2.56 -10.40 -6.62
N ARG A 36 2.75 -9.40 -7.49
CA ARG A 36 3.45 -9.63 -8.77
C ARG A 36 4.93 -9.94 -8.55
N ALA A 37 5.58 -9.31 -7.56
CA ALA A 37 6.93 -9.68 -7.14
C ALA A 37 7.02 -11.13 -6.64
N SER A 38 6.07 -11.58 -5.80
CA SER A 38 6.06 -12.96 -5.27
C SER A 38 5.77 -14.02 -6.32
N VAL A 39 4.99 -13.71 -7.37
CA VAL A 39 4.69 -14.67 -8.44
C VAL A 39 5.80 -14.71 -9.51
N TYR A 40 6.37 -13.56 -9.90
CA TYR A 40 7.19 -13.46 -11.12
C TYR A 40 8.69 -13.20 -10.92
N PHE A 41 9.13 -12.69 -9.76
CA PHE A 41 10.48 -12.10 -9.64
C PHE A 41 11.32 -12.53 -8.42
N GLY A 42 10.75 -13.22 -7.43
CA GLY A 42 11.50 -13.76 -6.29
C GLY A 42 12.34 -15.00 -6.64
N ASP A 43 13.37 -15.29 -5.84
CA ASP A 43 14.02 -16.60 -5.81
C ASP A 43 13.17 -17.66 -5.08
N GLU A 44 13.49 -18.95 -5.23
CA GLU A 44 12.68 -20.07 -4.70
C GLU A 44 12.44 -20.03 -3.18
N GLU A 45 13.44 -19.67 -2.37
CA GLU A 45 13.30 -19.59 -0.90
C GLU A 45 12.42 -18.38 -0.51
N THR A 46 12.69 -17.22 -1.11
CA THR A 46 11.89 -16.01 -0.90
C THR A 46 10.43 -16.24 -1.33
N GLN A 47 10.20 -16.78 -2.53
CA GLN A 47 8.87 -17.09 -3.06
C GLN A 47 8.11 -18.03 -2.14
N LYS A 48 8.76 -19.11 -1.66
CA LYS A 48 8.15 -20.04 -0.71
C LYS A 48 7.67 -19.31 0.54
N ILE A 49 8.54 -18.53 1.20
CA ILE A 49 8.20 -17.81 2.44
C ILE A 49 6.99 -16.90 2.24
N VAL A 50 6.98 -16.09 1.17
CA VAL A 50 5.92 -15.08 0.95
C VAL A 50 4.62 -15.66 0.38
N GLN A 51 4.68 -16.79 -0.34
CA GLN A 51 3.48 -17.49 -0.85
C GLN A 51 2.85 -18.41 0.20
N GLU A 52 3.63 -18.97 1.12
CA GLU A 52 3.10 -19.70 2.29
C GLU A 52 2.58 -18.74 3.38
N ASN A 53 3.05 -17.49 3.42
CA ASN A 53 2.63 -16.44 4.37
C ASN A 53 2.13 -15.16 3.67
N PRO A 54 1.07 -15.23 2.84
CA PRO A 54 0.62 -14.10 2.03
C PRO A 54 -0.01 -12.97 2.85
N ASP A 55 -0.66 -13.27 3.97
CA ASP A 55 -1.22 -12.30 4.90
C ASP A 55 -0.13 -11.45 5.60
N GLY A 56 1.04 -12.06 5.85
CA GLY A 56 2.26 -11.35 6.24
C GLY A 56 2.72 -10.38 5.14
N LEU A 57 2.83 -10.86 3.90
CA LEU A 57 3.26 -10.06 2.74
C LEU A 57 2.33 -8.84 2.53
N PHE A 58 1.03 -9.07 2.51
CA PHE A 58 0.03 -8.00 2.30
C PHE A 58 0.01 -7.03 3.48
N GLY A 59 0.03 -7.54 4.72
CA GLY A 59 0.17 -6.72 5.92
C GLY A 59 1.40 -5.80 5.82
N GLY A 60 2.57 -6.36 5.49
CA GLY A 60 3.81 -5.61 5.31
C GLY A 60 3.75 -4.58 4.19
N SER A 61 3.05 -4.86 3.09
CA SER A 61 2.93 -3.95 1.94
C SER A 61 2.06 -2.72 2.20
N VAL A 62 1.11 -2.82 3.13
CA VAL A 62 0.17 -1.74 3.48
C VAL A 62 0.58 -1.02 4.77
N TYR A 63 1.25 -1.74 5.67
CA TYR A 63 1.58 -1.26 7.01
C TYR A 63 2.35 0.08 7.08
N PRO A 64 3.30 0.41 6.18
CA PRO A 64 4.04 1.67 6.27
C PRO A 64 3.18 2.94 6.18
N ASP A 65 1.92 2.87 5.74
CA ASP A 65 0.99 4.01 5.73
C ASP A 65 0.09 4.14 6.95
N VAL A 66 -0.01 3.11 7.83
CA VAL A 66 -1.14 3.02 8.78
C VAL A 66 -1.22 4.17 9.78
N PHE A 67 -0.13 4.92 9.97
CA PHE A 67 -0.05 6.04 10.90
C PHE A 67 -0.28 7.42 10.25
N TYR A 68 -0.49 7.49 8.93
CA TYR A 68 -0.95 8.72 8.25
C TYR A 68 -2.46 8.93 8.34
N ASP A 69 -3.25 7.87 8.60
CA ASP A 69 -4.70 7.97 8.74
C ASP A 69 -5.06 8.97 9.84
N SER A 70 -5.82 10.02 9.53
CA SER A 70 -6.19 11.05 10.52
C SER A 70 -7.10 10.51 11.64
N GLN A 71 -7.74 9.34 11.42
CA GLN A 71 -8.48 8.60 12.45
C GLN A 71 -7.58 7.68 13.31
N CYS A 72 -6.35 7.37 12.88
CA CYS A 72 -5.32 6.74 13.70
C CYS A 72 -4.72 7.79 14.67
N SER A 73 -5.16 7.75 15.94
CA SER A 73 -4.59 8.57 17.03
C SER A 73 -4.43 10.07 16.69
N GLU A 74 -5.40 10.62 15.94
CA GLU A 74 -5.41 12.00 15.42
C GLU A 74 -4.23 12.40 14.50
N GLY A 75 -3.54 11.43 13.90
CA GLY A 75 -2.36 11.66 13.06
C GLY A 75 -1.05 11.92 13.82
N ASN A 76 -1.05 11.78 15.16
CA ASN A 76 0.12 12.05 16.01
C ASN A 76 1.29 11.06 15.83
N TYR A 77 1.14 10.05 14.97
CA TYR A 77 2.12 8.99 14.74
C TYR A 77 2.63 8.93 13.29
N SER A 78 2.40 9.95 12.46
CA SER A 78 2.87 9.99 11.06
C SER A 78 4.38 9.76 10.92
N PHE A 79 5.19 10.19 11.90
CA PHE A 79 6.63 9.93 11.96
C PHE A 79 6.98 8.42 11.98
N VAL A 80 6.06 7.56 12.43
CA VAL A 80 6.21 6.10 12.43
C VAL A 80 6.05 5.56 11.01
N SER A 81 5.12 6.11 10.23
CA SER A 81 5.02 5.84 8.79
C SER A 81 6.29 6.29 8.06
N ASP A 82 6.74 7.53 8.26
CA ASP A 82 7.98 8.06 7.67
C ASP A 82 9.20 7.16 7.99
N ALA A 83 9.30 6.67 9.22
CA ALA A 83 10.36 5.77 9.64
C ALA A 83 10.24 4.39 9.00
N THR A 84 9.05 3.82 8.96
CA THR A 84 8.78 2.50 8.35
C THR A 84 9.02 2.51 6.85
N LYS A 85 8.84 3.66 6.19
CA LYS A 85 9.22 3.90 4.79
C LYS A 85 10.73 4.10 4.56
N SER A 86 11.52 4.25 5.62
CA SER A 86 12.97 4.42 5.53
C SER A 86 13.75 3.11 5.61
N THR A 87 14.88 3.02 4.91
CA THR A 87 15.79 1.86 4.98
C THR A 87 16.42 1.68 6.37
N ALA A 88 16.39 2.70 7.23
CA ALA A 88 16.79 2.58 8.63
C ALA A 88 15.86 1.65 9.43
N PHE A 89 14.55 1.60 9.11
CA PHE A 89 13.63 0.62 9.69
C PHE A 89 13.97 -0.80 9.26
N LEU A 90 14.33 -1.03 7.99
CA LEU A 90 14.80 -2.36 7.54
C LEU A 90 16.05 -2.78 8.31
N ASN A 91 17.05 -1.90 8.41
CA ASN A 91 18.27 -2.18 9.18
C ASN A 91 17.98 -2.54 10.65
N ALA A 92 17.14 -1.75 11.33
CA ALA A 92 16.71 -2.04 12.70
C ALA A 92 15.96 -3.38 12.81
N SER A 93 15.04 -3.66 11.89
CA SER A 93 14.23 -4.87 11.85
C SER A 93 15.06 -6.13 11.63
N ILE A 94 16.01 -6.10 10.69
CA ILE A 94 16.87 -7.25 10.38
C ILE A 94 17.79 -7.55 11.57
N ASN A 95 18.43 -6.52 12.14
CA ASN A 95 19.30 -6.71 13.31
C ASN A 95 18.53 -7.23 14.53
N TYR A 96 17.30 -6.75 14.75
CA TYR A 96 16.40 -7.28 15.78
C TYR A 96 16.04 -8.75 15.53
N LEU A 97 15.64 -9.09 14.31
CA LEU A 97 15.22 -10.44 13.93
C LEU A 97 16.38 -11.44 14.11
N LEU A 98 17.58 -11.10 13.63
CA LEU A 98 18.77 -11.95 13.75
C LEU A 98 19.21 -12.18 15.20
N GLN A 99 19.00 -11.20 16.09
CA GLN A 99 19.31 -11.35 17.52
C GLN A 99 18.26 -12.16 18.28
N LYS A 100 16.97 -12.02 17.92
CA LYS A 100 15.85 -12.63 18.65
C LYS A 100 15.46 -14.01 18.14
N TYR A 101 15.59 -14.27 16.84
CA TYR A 101 15.07 -15.45 16.16
C TYR A 101 16.15 -16.16 15.33
N PRO A 102 16.94 -17.07 15.94
CA PRO A 102 17.93 -17.86 15.21
C PRO A 102 17.26 -18.78 14.17
N LYS A 103 17.94 -19.01 13.03
CA LYS A 103 17.54 -20.02 12.04
C LYS A 103 17.77 -21.46 12.60
N PRO A 104 17.01 -22.48 12.16
CA PRO A 104 15.88 -22.39 11.22
C PRO A 104 14.68 -21.71 11.88
N TRP A 105 13.98 -20.91 11.08
CA TRP A 105 12.78 -20.22 11.54
C TRP A 105 11.59 -21.16 11.65
N ASN A 106 10.63 -20.79 12.48
CA ASN A 106 9.32 -21.42 12.54
C ASN A 106 8.31 -20.55 11.78
N ASN A 107 7.15 -21.11 11.45
CA ASN A 107 6.11 -20.45 10.65
C ASN A 107 5.78 -19.01 11.11
N VAL A 108 5.73 -18.73 12.42
CA VAL A 108 5.44 -17.38 12.95
C VAL A 108 6.58 -16.40 12.64
N THR A 109 7.83 -16.86 12.69
CA THR A 109 8.99 -16.05 12.30
C THR A 109 9.08 -15.89 10.78
N GLU A 110 8.75 -16.92 10.00
CA GLU A 110 8.65 -16.81 8.53
C GLU A 110 7.55 -15.80 8.11
N LYS A 111 6.46 -15.73 8.87
CA LYS A 111 5.40 -14.71 8.73
C LYS A 111 5.90 -13.28 8.96
N LEU A 112 6.73 -13.06 9.98
CA LEU A 112 7.45 -11.79 10.21
C LEU A 112 8.43 -11.47 9.06
N VAL A 113 9.12 -12.47 8.51
CA VAL A 113 10.01 -12.28 7.35
C VAL A 113 9.22 -11.91 6.09
N SER A 114 8.09 -12.57 5.83
CA SER A 114 7.15 -12.22 4.77
C SER A 114 6.64 -10.78 4.89
N PHE A 115 6.33 -10.36 6.12
CA PHE A 115 5.99 -8.96 6.42
C PHE A 115 7.12 -7.98 6.10
N LEU A 116 8.40 -8.31 6.38
CA LEU A 116 9.53 -7.45 5.99
C LEU A 116 9.73 -7.38 4.47
N TYR A 117 9.49 -8.46 3.72
CA TYR A 117 9.45 -8.42 2.25
C TYR A 117 8.33 -7.49 1.75
N GLY A 118 7.16 -7.50 2.39
CA GLY A 118 6.07 -6.55 2.14
C GLY A 118 6.48 -5.09 2.39
N VAL A 119 7.12 -4.81 3.53
CA VAL A 119 7.61 -3.45 3.84
C VAL A 119 8.64 -2.99 2.80
N MET A 120 9.59 -3.85 2.42
CA MET A 120 10.56 -3.49 1.37
C MET A 120 9.88 -3.24 0.01
N SER A 121 8.84 -4.00 -0.32
CA SER A 121 8.05 -3.79 -1.53
C SER A 121 7.41 -2.40 -1.56
N HIS A 122 6.80 -1.99 -0.45
CA HIS A 122 6.26 -0.65 -0.26
C HIS A 122 7.33 0.44 -0.45
N GLN A 123 8.48 0.31 0.24
CA GLN A 123 9.58 1.27 0.14
C GLN A 123 10.10 1.44 -1.29
N VAL A 124 10.27 0.35 -2.03
CA VAL A 124 10.72 0.37 -3.43
C VAL A 124 9.69 1.06 -4.33
N ALA A 125 8.40 0.73 -4.17
CA ALA A 125 7.31 1.33 -4.94
C ALA A 125 7.23 2.85 -4.73
N ASP A 126 7.24 3.32 -3.49
CA ASP A 126 7.23 4.75 -3.15
C ASP A 126 8.38 5.49 -3.85
N TYR A 127 9.62 4.99 -3.74
CA TYR A 127 10.77 5.63 -4.36
C TYR A 127 10.66 5.73 -5.89
N MET A 128 10.08 4.72 -6.55
CA MET A 128 9.83 4.72 -7.99
C MET A 128 8.66 5.61 -8.41
N TRP A 129 7.69 5.85 -7.52
CA TRP A 129 6.52 6.68 -7.79
C TRP A 129 6.83 8.16 -7.60
N TYR A 130 7.29 8.53 -6.41
CA TYR A 130 7.65 9.92 -6.10
C TYR A 130 8.91 10.38 -6.83
N GLY A 131 9.80 9.45 -7.20
CA GLY A 131 11.03 9.77 -7.91
C GLY A 131 11.97 10.60 -7.04
N GLU A 132 12.20 10.20 -5.79
CA GLU A 132 13.09 10.90 -4.82
C GLU A 132 14.59 10.82 -5.19
N ASP A 133 14.92 10.53 -6.44
CA ASP A 133 16.28 10.55 -6.96
C ASP A 133 16.68 11.93 -7.50
N LYS A 134 17.96 12.08 -7.90
CA LYS A 134 18.48 13.35 -8.43
C LYS A 134 17.94 13.71 -9.82
N TYR A 135 17.24 12.80 -10.49
CA TYR A 135 16.74 12.98 -11.85
C TYR A 135 15.24 13.31 -11.88
N GLN A 136 14.52 13.16 -10.76
CA GLN A 136 13.07 13.39 -10.62
C GLN A 136 12.27 12.58 -11.66
N GLN A 137 12.73 11.35 -11.90
CA GLN A 137 12.09 10.39 -12.81
C GLN A 137 11.30 9.38 -11.98
N GLY A 138 9.97 9.44 -12.11
CA GLY A 138 9.05 8.56 -11.41
C GLY A 138 7.63 8.73 -11.93
N PHE A 139 6.75 7.77 -11.62
CA PHE A 139 5.39 7.71 -12.14
C PHE A 139 4.61 9.03 -11.90
N LEU A 140 4.69 9.59 -10.69
CA LEU A 140 3.97 10.80 -10.31
C LEU A 140 4.49 12.04 -11.03
N ASN A 141 5.80 12.13 -11.28
CA ASN A 141 6.40 13.24 -12.03
C ASN A 141 5.94 13.27 -13.50
N MET A 142 5.68 12.11 -14.11
CA MET A 142 5.12 12.03 -15.46
C MET A 142 3.62 12.35 -15.47
N MET A 143 2.85 11.74 -14.57
CA MET A 143 1.42 12.00 -14.40
C MET A 143 1.13 13.49 -14.14
N ALA A 144 1.94 14.15 -13.31
CA ALA A 144 1.87 15.59 -13.07
C ALA A 144 2.01 16.40 -14.36
N LYS A 145 3.02 16.10 -15.19
CA LYS A 145 3.28 16.82 -16.45
C LYS A 145 2.19 16.57 -17.50
N LEU A 146 1.64 15.37 -17.57
CA LEU A 146 0.67 14.98 -18.61
C LEU A 146 -0.79 15.32 -18.27
N ASN A 147 -1.19 15.27 -17.00
CA ASN A 147 -2.61 15.43 -16.61
C ASN A 147 -2.87 16.63 -15.70
N PHE A 148 -1.88 17.08 -14.92
CA PHE A 148 -2.06 18.12 -13.91
C PHE A 148 -1.18 19.36 -14.16
N HIS A 149 -0.77 19.60 -15.42
CA HIS A 149 0.00 20.77 -15.85
C HIS A 149 1.30 21.03 -15.05
N GLY A 150 1.91 19.98 -14.51
CA GLY A 150 3.11 20.03 -13.66
C GLY A 150 2.84 20.11 -12.16
N ASN A 151 1.58 20.11 -11.72
CA ASN A 151 1.20 20.07 -10.30
C ASN A 151 1.44 18.67 -9.71
N PHE A 152 2.60 18.50 -9.07
CA PHE A 152 3.01 17.23 -8.48
C PHE A 152 2.10 16.82 -7.30
N GLN A 153 1.68 17.76 -6.46
CA GLN A 153 0.86 17.48 -5.29
C GLN A 153 -0.52 16.95 -5.67
N GLU A 154 -1.14 17.54 -6.71
CA GLU A 154 -2.43 17.08 -7.23
C GLU A 154 -2.29 15.71 -7.93
N ALA A 155 -1.19 15.48 -8.66
CA ALA A 155 -0.90 14.19 -9.25
C ALA A 155 -0.68 13.08 -8.20
N ALA A 156 0.02 13.37 -7.09
CA ALA A 156 0.23 12.43 -5.99
C ALA A 156 -1.09 12.01 -5.36
N VAL A 157 -1.88 12.97 -4.86
CA VAL A 157 -3.19 12.70 -4.23
C VAL A 157 -4.14 11.95 -5.19
N PHE A 158 -4.11 12.29 -6.48
CA PHE A 158 -4.94 11.59 -7.47
C PHE A 158 -4.43 10.18 -7.79
N ALA A 159 -3.12 9.95 -7.80
CA ALA A 159 -2.55 8.63 -8.05
C ALA A 159 -2.74 7.68 -6.87
N GLU A 160 -2.54 8.14 -5.63
CA GLU A 160 -2.67 7.34 -4.40
C GLU A 160 -4.05 6.65 -4.34
N LEU A 161 -5.15 7.40 -4.55
CA LEU A 161 -6.51 6.84 -4.63
C LEU A 161 -6.80 6.22 -6.00
N GLY A 162 -6.39 6.88 -7.09
CA GLY A 162 -6.78 6.50 -8.43
C GLY A 162 -6.22 5.14 -8.85
N SER A 163 -4.98 4.82 -8.46
CA SER A 163 -4.34 3.56 -8.80
C SER A 163 -5.03 2.36 -8.15
N ASP A 164 -5.36 2.45 -6.86
CA ASP A 164 -6.13 1.44 -6.15
C ASP A 164 -7.49 1.22 -6.79
N VAL A 165 -8.18 2.30 -7.13
CA VAL A 165 -9.48 2.28 -7.81
C VAL A 165 -9.40 1.64 -9.20
N VAL A 166 -8.38 1.96 -10.00
CA VAL A 166 -8.17 1.40 -11.34
C VAL A 166 -7.85 -0.09 -11.25
N LEU A 167 -6.90 -0.49 -10.40
CA LEU A 167 -6.53 -1.89 -10.22
C LEU A 167 -7.70 -2.71 -9.65
N ALA A 168 -8.43 -2.19 -8.67
CA ALA A 168 -9.57 -2.88 -8.07
C ALA A 168 -10.70 -3.12 -9.07
N TYR A 169 -10.95 -2.15 -9.96
CA TYR A 169 -11.98 -2.25 -11.00
C TYR A 169 -11.54 -3.16 -12.15
N ASP A 170 -10.37 -2.90 -12.75
CA ASP A 170 -9.91 -3.57 -13.97
C ASP A 170 -9.50 -5.03 -13.71
N LEU A 171 -9.01 -5.35 -12.50
CA LEU A 171 -8.68 -6.71 -12.06
C LEU A 171 -9.81 -7.40 -11.30
N ASN A 172 -10.94 -6.73 -11.08
CA ASN A 172 -12.13 -7.23 -10.36
C ASN A 172 -11.78 -7.87 -8.98
N LEU A 173 -11.19 -7.08 -8.08
CA LEU A 173 -10.69 -7.58 -6.80
C LEU A 173 -11.79 -7.84 -5.73
N ASP A 174 -13.07 -7.80 -6.09
CA ASP A 174 -14.24 -7.91 -5.20
C ASP A 174 -14.29 -9.23 -4.40
N HIS A 175 -13.60 -10.27 -4.85
CA HIS A 175 -13.63 -11.61 -4.25
C HIS A 175 -12.28 -12.08 -3.70
N ILE A 176 -11.22 -11.29 -3.84
CA ILE A 176 -9.87 -11.71 -3.45
C ILE A 176 -9.62 -11.39 -1.98
N GLN A 177 -9.89 -12.38 -1.11
CA GLN A 177 -9.70 -12.28 0.35
C GLN A 177 -8.26 -11.95 0.77
N PRO A 178 -7.18 -12.47 0.14
CA PRO A 178 -5.80 -12.16 0.56
C PRO A 178 -5.44 -10.68 0.68
N PHE A 179 -6.01 -9.79 -0.16
CA PHE A 179 -5.76 -8.34 -0.04
C PHE A 179 -6.44 -7.67 1.17
N LEU A 180 -7.32 -8.39 1.88
CA LEU A 180 -8.07 -7.91 3.04
C LEU A 180 -7.71 -8.64 4.34
N GLU A 181 -6.91 -9.69 4.28
CA GLU A 181 -6.44 -10.45 5.45
C GLU A 181 -4.97 -10.15 5.69
N TRP A 182 -4.65 -9.49 6.80
CA TRP A 182 -3.31 -8.99 7.09
C TRP A 182 -2.82 -9.49 8.43
N PHE A 183 -1.64 -10.10 8.46
CA PHE A 183 -0.89 -10.32 9.68
C PHE A 183 0.04 -9.13 9.96
N VAL A 184 0.00 -8.64 11.20
CA VAL A 184 0.89 -7.57 11.67
C VAL A 184 1.60 -8.04 12.95
N PRO A 185 2.94 -8.17 12.97
CA PRO A 185 3.72 -8.66 14.11
C PRO A 185 3.90 -7.56 15.18
N VAL A 186 2.79 -7.16 15.80
CA VAL A 186 2.68 -6.01 16.72
C VAL A 186 3.78 -5.99 17.79
N SER A 187 4.05 -7.13 18.44
CA SER A 187 5.05 -7.18 19.52
C SER A 187 6.48 -7.02 19.01
N ASP A 188 6.79 -7.51 17.81
CA ASP A 188 8.11 -7.30 17.21
C ASP A 188 8.27 -5.84 16.74
N LEU A 189 7.23 -5.28 16.11
CA LEU A 189 7.18 -3.89 15.66
C LEU A 189 7.40 -2.88 16.80
N VAL A 190 6.69 -3.04 17.93
CA VAL A 190 6.87 -2.16 19.11
C VAL A 190 8.30 -2.19 19.63
N ASN A 191 8.96 -3.35 19.61
CA ASN A 191 10.36 -3.47 20.02
C ASN A 191 11.32 -2.84 18.98
N ILE A 192 11.06 -3.00 17.68
CA ILE A 192 11.84 -2.36 16.61
C ILE A 192 11.73 -0.83 16.74
N TYR A 193 10.54 -0.29 16.98
CA TYR A 193 10.37 1.15 17.24
C TYR A 193 11.03 1.60 18.55
N ALA A 194 11.08 0.75 19.58
CA ALA A 194 11.83 1.05 20.79
C ALA A 194 13.34 1.19 20.53
N LEU A 195 13.91 0.42 19.60
CA LEU A 195 15.30 0.58 19.14
C LEU A 195 15.50 1.89 18.35
N MET A 196 14.49 2.36 17.61
CA MET A 196 14.58 3.56 16.77
C MET A 196 14.31 4.87 17.53
N PHE A 197 13.40 4.86 18.51
CA PHE A 197 12.89 6.07 19.18
C PHE A 197 13.01 6.07 20.71
N GLY A 198 13.33 4.92 21.31
CA GLY A 198 13.25 4.67 22.75
C GLY A 198 11.93 4.00 23.17
N GLU A 199 11.95 3.34 24.32
CA GLU A 199 10.83 2.56 24.86
C GLU A 199 9.54 3.39 25.05
N GLY A 200 8.39 2.75 24.85
CA GLY A 200 7.06 3.35 25.06
C GLY A 200 6.63 4.40 24.04
N LYS A 201 7.51 4.82 23.11
CA LYS A 201 7.19 5.85 22.09
C LYS A 201 6.12 5.44 21.09
N VAL A 202 6.03 4.15 20.75
CA VAL A 202 4.99 3.59 19.87
C VAL A 202 4.29 2.44 20.62
N PRO A 203 3.15 2.71 21.30
CA PRO A 203 2.46 1.69 22.08
C PRO A 203 1.80 0.62 21.21
N HIS A 204 1.73 -0.63 21.71
CA HIS A 204 1.01 -1.75 21.09
C HIS A 204 -0.38 -1.34 20.57
N LYS A 205 -1.17 -0.63 21.39
CA LYS A 205 -2.55 -0.28 21.04
C LYS A 205 -2.65 0.74 19.89
N VAL A 206 -1.61 1.53 19.66
CA VAL A 206 -1.55 2.42 18.49
C VAL A 206 -1.31 1.59 17.23
N VAL A 207 -0.33 0.68 17.25
CA VAL A 207 -0.07 -0.24 16.13
C VAL A 207 -1.32 -1.04 15.75
N GLU A 208 -2.02 -1.63 16.73
CA GLU A 208 -3.28 -2.35 16.48
C GLU A 208 -4.37 -1.44 15.87
N ASN A 209 -4.71 -0.33 16.54
CA ASN A 209 -5.84 0.50 16.15
C ASN A 209 -5.64 1.14 14.77
N CYS A 210 -4.42 1.56 14.46
CA CYS A 210 -4.07 2.18 13.19
C CYS A 210 -4.12 1.16 12.04
N THR A 211 -3.65 -0.07 12.27
CA THR A 211 -3.82 -1.19 11.33
C THR A 211 -5.30 -1.47 11.02
N VAL A 212 -6.14 -1.57 12.07
CA VAL A 212 -7.59 -1.81 11.90
C VAL A 212 -8.26 -0.63 11.17
N THR A 213 -7.89 0.61 11.49
CA THR A 213 -8.38 1.82 10.83
C THR A 213 -8.08 1.80 9.33
N ARG A 214 -6.85 1.42 8.94
CA ARG A 214 -6.43 1.28 7.55
C ARG A 214 -7.28 0.25 6.78
N LEU A 215 -7.56 -0.90 7.38
CA LEU A 215 -8.41 -1.94 6.77
C LEU A 215 -9.84 -1.45 6.56
N ILE A 216 -10.40 -0.71 7.54
CA ILE A 216 -11.72 -0.06 7.41
C ILE A 216 -11.73 0.91 6.23
N TYR A 217 -10.67 1.71 6.02
CA TYR A 217 -10.58 2.62 4.88
C TYR A 217 -10.56 1.88 3.54
N LEU A 218 -9.71 0.86 3.40
CA LEU A 218 -9.66 0.02 2.19
C LEU A 218 -11.03 -0.61 1.89
N MET A 219 -11.73 -1.12 2.91
CA MET A 219 -13.06 -1.71 2.74
C MET A 219 -14.12 -0.69 2.32
N LYS A 220 -14.06 0.55 2.83
CA LYS A 220 -14.92 1.65 2.37
C LYS A 220 -14.62 2.04 0.92
N GLU A 221 -13.35 2.03 0.54
CA GLU A 221 -12.92 2.32 -0.83
C GLU A 221 -13.44 1.28 -1.82
N LYS A 222 -13.25 -0.02 -1.54
CA LYS A 222 -13.76 -1.11 -2.38
C LYS A 222 -15.29 -1.04 -2.58
N ILE A 223 -16.06 -0.66 -1.56
CA ILE A 223 -17.52 -0.44 -1.69
C ILE A 223 -17.87 0.64 -2.73
N LYS A 224 -17.01 1.64 -2.90
CA LYS A 224 -17.19 2.79 -3.79
C LYS A 224 -16.35 2.72 -5.07
N VAL A 225 -15.62 1.63 -5.33
CA VAL A 225 -14.69 1.49 -6.47
C VAL A 225 -15.30 1.93 -7.80
N SER A 226 -16.55 1.54 -8.10
CA SER A 226 -17.22 1.93 -9.34
C SER A 226 -17.56 3.43 -9.44
N GLU A 227 -17.83 4.08 -8.31
CA GLU A 227 -18.14 5.52 -8.23
C GLU A 227 -16.86 6.35 -8.36
N TYR A 228 -15.78 5.90 -7.69
CA TYR A 228 -14.47 6.52 -7.82
C TYR A 228 -13.88 6.31 -9.21
N TYR A 229 -13.99 5.12 -9.82
CA TYR A 229 -13.47 4.85 -11.17
C TYR A 229 -14.08 5.80 -12.21
N ALA A 230 -15.39 6.04 -12.12
CA ALA A 230 -16.09 6.99 -13.00
C ALA A 230 -15.63 8.46 -12.83
N ALA A 231 -15.04 8.82 -11.68
CA ALA A 231 -14.43 10.13 -11.43
C ALA A 231 -12.92 10.17 -11.78
N VAL A 232 -12.23 9.06 -11.57
CA VAL A 232 -10.78 8.90 -11.79
C VAL A 232 -10.47 8.83 -13.29
N ALA A 233 -11.15 7.96 -14.03
CA ALA A 233 -10.82 7.65 -15.42
C ALA A 233 -10.84 8.87 -16.38
N PRO A 234 -11.80 9.81 -16.30
CA PRO A 234 -11.80 10.99 -17.16
C PRO A 234 -10.68 11.99 -16.87
N SER A 235 -10.11 11.99 -15.65
CA SER A 235 -9.20 13.05 -15.20
C SER A 235 -7.72 12.67 -15.25
N SER A 236 -7.39 11.37 -15.39
CA SER A 236 -6.01 10.93 -15.66
C SER A 236 -5.93 9.81 -16.73
N PRO A 237 -5.96 10.17 -18.03
CA PRO A 237 -5.67 9.24 -19.11
C PRO A 237 -4.32 8.52 -19.02
N PHE A 238 -3.30 9.12 -18.38
CA PHE A 238 -2.02 8.45 -18.14
C PHE A 238 -2.20 7.28 -17.18
N LEU A 239 -2.82 7.51 -16.02
CA LEU A 239 -3.10 6.47 -15.05
C LEU A 239 -3.88 5.31 -15.69
N MET A 240 -4.93 5.60 -16.47
CA MET A 240 -5.74 4.58 -17.14
C MET A 240 -5.00 3.74 -18.19
N THR A 241 -3.89 4.23 -18.75
CA THR A 241 -3.21 3.58 -19.88
C THR A 241 -1.78 3.16 -19.58
N GLN A 242 -1.20 3.59 -18.46
CA GLN A 242 0.22 3.44 -18.14
C GLN A 242 0.46 2.86 -16.74
N LEU A 243 -0.55 2.74 -15.87
CA LEU A 243 -0.37 2.24 -14.49
C LEU A 243 0.31 0.86 -14.42
N LEU A 244 0.05 -0.05 -15.36
CA LEU A 244 0.70 -1.36 -15.37
C LEU A 244 2.12 -1.31 -15.95
N ASP A 245 2.26 -0.74 -17.15
CA ASP A 245 3.44 -0.95 -18.02
C ASP A 245 4.45 0.20 -18.04
N TYR A 246 4.21 1.33 -17.36
CA TYR A 246 5.09 2.50 -17.44
C TYR A 246 6.51 2.23 -16.92
N PHE A 247 7.49 2.84 -17.57
CA PHE A 247 8.87 2.89 -17.09
C PHE A 247 9.35 4.35 -16.97
N PRO A 248 9.85 4.81 -15.81
CA PRO A 248 9.96 4.09 -14.54
C PRO A 248 8.70 4.22 -13.65
N GLY A 249 8.29 3.13 -13.00
CA GLY A 249 7.31 3.15 -11.89
C GLY A 249 5.92 2.61 -12.18
N GLY A 250 5.65 1.99 -13.33
CA GLY A 250 4.46 1.16 -13.52
C GLY A 250 4.48 -0.07 -12.60
N VAL A 251 3.33 -0.69 -12.36
CA VAL A 251 3.18 -1.83 -11.44
C VAL A 251 4.14 -2.99 -11.77
N ASP A 252 4.36 -3.30 -13.05
CA ASP A 252 5.28 -4.38 -13.46
C ASP A 252 6.76 -4.00 -13.27
N ASP A 253 7.13 -2.76 -13.58
CA ASP A 253 8.49 -2.25 -13.33
C ASP A 253 8.78 -2.25 -11.83
N CYS A 254 7.85 -1.74 -11.00
CA CYS A 254 7.93 -1.81 -9.55
C CYS A 254 8.10 -3.27 -9.07
N ALA A 255 7.27 -4.22 -9.53
CA ALA A 255 7.37 -5.61 -9.13
C ALA A 255 8.72 -6.26 -9.49
N GLY A 256 9.29 -5.92 -10.66
CA GLY A 256 10.62 -6.37 -11.08
C GLY A 256 11.75 -5.82 -10.20
N TRP A 257 11.68 -4.53 -9.83
CA TRP A 257 12.62 -3.93 -8.89
C TRP A 257 12.46 -4.48 -7.47
N VAL A 258 11.23 -4.74 -7.01
CA VAL A 258 10.96 -5.36 -5.72
C VAL A 258 11.58 -6.75 -5.65
N GLY A 259 11.37 -7.62 -6.63
CA GLY A 259 11.98 -8.97 -6.64
C GLY A 259 13.51 -8.92 -6.65
N ARG A 260 14.13 -7.99 -7.40
CA ARG A 260 15.57 -7.74 -7.32
C ARG A 260 16.01 -7.30 -5.92
N LYS A 261 15.26 -6.42 -5.26
CA LYS A 261 15.61 -5.86 -3.96
C LYS A 261 15.38 -6.85 -2.82
N TRP A 262 14.42 -7.76 -2.96
CA TRP A 262 14.26 -8.88 -2.05
C TRP A 262 15.52 -9.73 -1.95
N GLN A 263 16.28 -9.94 -3.04
CA GLN A 263 17.57 -10.67 -2.99
C GLN A 263 18.63 -9.98 -2.08
N ASP A 264 18.63 -8.63 -2.02
CA ASP A 264 19.44 -7.89 -1.05
C ASP A 264 18.93 -8.12 0.38
N LEU A 265 17.61 -8.15 0.60
CA LEU A 265 17.01 -8.46 1.91
C LEU A 265 17.29 -9.91 2.36
N SER A 266 17.17 -10.91 1.48
CA SER A 266 17.58 -12.29 1.75
C SER A 266 19.06 -12.34 2.15
N SER A 267 19.92 -11.61 1.43
CA SER A 267 21.35 -11.50 1.76
C SER A 267 21.60 -10.89 3.14
N MET A 268 20.90 -9.81 3.51
CA MET A 268 20.97 -9.22 4.85
C MET A 268 20.44 -10.15 5.94
N LEU A 269 19.39 -10.91 5.65
CA LEU A 269 18.76 -11.91 6.54
C LEU A 269 19.57 -13.20 6.71
N GLU A 270 20.52 -13.48 5.82
CA GLU A 270 21.47 -14.59 5.95
C GLU A 270 22.78 -14.17 6.62
N LYS A 271 23.35 -13.05 6.17
CA LYS A 271 24.76 -12.67 6.42
C LYS A 271 24.89 -11.47 7.36
N GLY A 272 23.77 -10.91 7.81
CA GLY A 272 23.73 -9.66 8.56
C GLY A 272 23.88 -8.42 7.67
N THR A 273 23.43 -7.29 8.20
CA THR A 273 23.43 -5.97 7.54
C THR A 273 24.83 -5.41 7.30
N SER A 274 25.83 -5.84 8.07
CA SER A 274 27.23 -5.37 8.00
C SER A 274 27.96 -5.70 6.69
N ASN A 275 27.45 -6.66 5.91
CA ASN A 275 27.98 -7.03 4.59
C ASN A 275 27.31 -6.26 3.44
N CYS A 276 26.45 -5.29 3.77
CA CYS A 276 25.64 -4.55 2.81
C CYS A 276 25.77 -3.05 3.04
N VAL A 277 25.50 -2.30 1.99
CA VAL A 277 25.44 -0.85 2.01
C VAL A 277 23.97 -0.47 1.98
N ILE A 278 23.50 0.22 3.03
CA ILE A 278 22.08 0.55 3.24
C ILE A 278 21.91 2.09 3.21
N PRO A 279 21.86 2.72 2.02
CA PRO A 279 21.62 4.15 1.88
C PRO A 279 20.12 4.47 2.04
N THR A 280 19.76 5.76 2.06
CA THR A 280 18.36 6.20 2.27
C THR A 280 17.41 5.70 1.18
N ASN A 281 17.87 5.63 -0.07
CA ASN A 281 17.10 5.10 -1.19
C ASN A 281 17.19 3.56 -1.24
N PRO A 282 16.07 2.81 -1.09
CA PRO A 282 16.07 1.36 -1.08
C PRO A 282 16.60 0.75 -2.39
N LEU A 283 16.36 1.37 -3.55
CA LEU A 283 16.88 0.91 -4.86
C LEU A 283 18.42 0.84 -4.87
N GLN A 284 19.08 1.67 -4.06
CA GLN A 284 20.54 1.75 -3.95
C GLN A 284 21.13 0.84 -2.86
N ILE A 285 20.32 0.04 -2.15
CA ILE A 285 20.84 -1.02 -1.28
C ILE A 285 21.69 -1.97 -2.13
N GLN A 286 22.87 -2.35 -1.63
CA GLN A 286 23.76 -3.30 -2.28
C GLN A 286 24.43 -4.21 -1.25
N CYS A 287 24.13 -5.49 -1.31
CA CYS A 287 24.95 -6.52 -0.67
C CYS A 287 26.05 -7.00 -1.65
N ASN A 288 27.27 -7.22 -1.15
CA ASN A 288 28.48 -7.60 -1.93
C ASN A 288 29.22 -6.47 -2.71
N ALA A 289 28.95 -5.19 -2.44
CA ALA A 289 29.68 -4.09 -3.09
C ALA A 289 30.94 -3.67 -2.31
N SER A 290 32.07 -3.44 -3.00
CA SER A 290 33.29 -2.84 -2.43
C SER A 290 33.19 -1.32 -2.18
N THR A 291 32.00 -0.75 -2.33
CA THR A 291 31.75 0.69 -2.35
C THR A 291 31.27 1.17 -0.99
N THR A 292 31.84 2.25 -0.45
CA THR A 292 31.36 2.83 0.80
C THR A 292 30.32 3.94 0.53
N LEU A 293 29.02 3.64 0.65
CA LEU A 293 28.01 4.69 0.86
C LEU A 293 27.72 4.83 2.35
N GLN A 294 27.27 6.02 2.76
CA GLN A 294 26.86 6.25 4.15
C GLN A 294 25.57 5.47 4.45
N HIS A 295 25.53 4.85 5.62
CA HIS A 295 24.32 4.19 6.11
C HIS A 295 23.24 5.23 6.42
N ALA A 296 21.99 4.91 6.09
CA ALA A 296 20.85 5.75 6.42
C ALA A 296 20.66 5.84 7.94
N THR A 297 20.70 7.06 8.47
CA THR A 297 20.15 7.38 9.79
C THR A 297 18.74 7.93 9.61
N PHE A 298 17.77 7.42 10.37
CA PHE A 298 16.45 8.06 10.43
C PHE A 298 16.56 9.36 11.23
N THR A 299 16.19 10.47 10.61
CA THR A 299 15.92 11.74 11.29
C THR A 299 14.44 12.05 11.13
N SER A 300 13.72 12.20 12.25
CA SER A 300 12.33 12.67 12.22
C SER A 300 12.25 13.97 11.42
N ARG A 301 11.42 14.01 10.38
CA ARG A 301 11.08 15.24 9.67
C ARG A 301 9.93 15.89 10.44
N ASP A 302 10.09 17.14 10.86
CA ASP A 302 9.01 17.92 11.46
C ASP A 302 7.99 18.32 10.39
N TYR A 303 7.12 17.38 10.00
CA TYR A 303 5.96 17.66 9.18
C TYR A 303 4.81 18.16 10.06
N TRP A 304 4.27 19.33 9.69
CA TRP A 304 2.98 19.77 10.17
C TRP A 304 1.89 18.89 9.56
N THR A 305 1.42 17.88 10.28
CA THR A 305 0.25 17.07 9.91
C THR A 305 -0.98 17.96 9.90
N VAL A 306 -1.32 18.50 8.74
CA VAL A 306 -2.52 19.30 8.58
C VAL A 306 -3.70 18.36 8.42
N LYS A 307 -4.57 18.34 9.43
CA LYS A 307 -5.76 17.49 9.51
C LYS A 307 -6.66 17.69 8.26
N SER A 308 -6.40 16.90 7.22
CA SER A 308 -7.21 16.87 6.00
C SER A 308 -8.61 16.36 6.33
N ARG A 309 -9.63 17.17 6.00
CA ARG A 309 -11.04 16.76 6.09
C ARG A 309 -11.55 16.04 4.84
N ALA A 310 -10.68 15.76 3.86
CA ALA A 310 -11.07 14.98 2.68
C ALA A 310 -11.66 13.60 3.08
N PHE A 311 -11.19 13.04 4.20
CA PHE A 311 -11.66 11.77 4.77
C PHE A 311 -13.09 11.80 5.32
N ASP A 312 -13.67 12.97 5.64
CA ASP A 312 -15.07 13.08 6.09
C ASP A 312 -16.06 12.62 4.98
N TYR A 313 -15.59 12.53 3.73
CA TYR A 313 -16.39 12.21 2.54
C TYR A 313 -16.29 10.75 2.07
N ILE A 314 -15.44 9.91 2.68
CA ILE A 314 -15.53 8.44 2.52
C ILE A 314 -16.66 7.90 3.40
N SER A 315 -17.89 8.30 3.04
CA SER A 315 -19.14 7.83 3.62
C SER A 315 -19.43 6.39 3.22
N GLY A 316 -19.04 5.43 4.07
CA GLY A 316 -19.38 4.02 3.94
C GLY A 316 -19.79 3.45 5.30
N PRO A 317 -20.82 2.58 5.38
CA PRO A 317 -21.26 1.96 6.63
C PRO A 317 -20.35 0.77 6.97
N VAL A 318 -19.07 1.07 7.17
CA VAL A 318 -18.03 0.16 7.62
C VAL A 318 -17.39 0.80 8.83
N ASP A 319 -17.37 0.07 9.94
CA ASP A 319 -16.79 0.50 11.22
C ASP A 319 -16.05 -0.68 11.88
N PHE A 320 -15.63 -0.50 13.13
CA PHE A 320 -14.89 -1.52 13.88
C PHE A 320 -15.68 -2.83 14.11
N THR A 321 -17.00 -2.86 13.94
CA THR A 321 -17.81 -4.11 14.00
C THR A 321 -17.76 -4.93 12.71
N ASP A 322 -17.24 -4.34 11.62
CA ASP A 322 -17.03 -4.98 10.33
C ASP A 322 -15.65 -5.64 10.20
N ILE A 323 -14.83 -5.62 11.26
CA ILE A 323 -13.49 -6.21 11.31
C ILE A 323 -13.43 -7.29 12.39
N ASP A 324 -12.92 -8.46 12.05
CA ASP A 324 -12.46 -9.44 13.02
C ASP A 324 -10.96 -9.18 13.29
N GLN A 325 -10.59 -8.96 14.55
CA GLN A 325 -9.20 -8.85 15.00
C GLN A 325 -8.85 -10.11 15.82
N LEU A 326 -8.08 -11.02 15.22
CA LEU A 326 -7.66 -12.26 15.85
C LEU A 326 -6.27 -12.08 16.46
N GLN A 327 -6.09 -12.53 17.70
CA GLN A 327 -4.78 -12.51 18.36
C GLN A 327 -3.96 -13.73 17.92
N GLU A 328 -2.75 -13.50 17.42
CA GLU A 328 -1.80 -14.54 17.02
C GLU A 328 -0.49 -14.38 17.81
N LYS A 329 0.38 -15.39 17.80
CA LYS A 329 1.63 -15.34 18.55
C LYS A 329 2.52 -14.18 18.07
N GLY A 330 2.65 -13.14 18.90
CA GLY A 330 3.49 -11.97 18.61
C GLY A 330 2.82 -10.87 17.78
N GLY A 331 1.54 -11.02 17.42
CA GLY A 331 0.87 -10.09 16.52
C GLY A 331 -0.64 -10.27 16.45
N ILE A 332 -1.24 -9.69 15.42
CA ILE A 332 -2.67 -9.78 15.14
C ILE A 332 -2.89 -10.18 13.68
N ILE A 333 -3.97 -10.90 13.41
CA ILE A 333 -4.57 -10.96 12.07
C ILE A 333 -5.77 -10.01 12.08
N VAL A 334 -5.88 -9.14 11.07
CA VAL A 334 -7.08 -8.34 10.82
C VAL A 334 -7.71 -8.77 9.50
N LEU A 335 -9.03 -8.93 9.49
CA LEU A 335 -9.78 -9.34 8.30
C LEU A 335 -11.25 -8.85 8.36
N PRO A 336 -11.96 -8.74 7.23
CA PRO A 336 -13.37 -8.33 7.23
C PRO A 336 -14.24 -9.40 7.89
N SER A 337 -15.07 -8.99 8.84
CA SER A 337 -15.90 -9.91 9.62
C SER A 337 -16.98 -10.57 8.77
N LYS A 338 -17.56 -11.67 9.29
CA LYS A 338 -18.72 -12.31 8.65
C LYS A 338 -19.89 -11.35 8.44
N LEU A 339 -20.09 -10.39 9.36
CA LEU A 339 -21.13 -9.36 9.26
C LEU A 339 -20.90 -8.42 8.08
N PHE A 340 -19.65 -8.04 7.81
CA PHE A 340 -19.30 -7.22 6.65
C PHE A 340 -19.71 -7.92 5.34
N TRP A 341 -19.34 -9.20 5.18
CA TRP A 341 -19.65 -9.96 3.97
C TRP A 341 -21.16 -10.17 3.77
N GLU A 342 -21.93 -10.30 4.85
CA GLU A 342 -23.39 -10.35 4.81
C GLU A 342 -23.98 -9.00 4.35
N LYS A 343 -23.55 -7.88 4.94
CA LYS A 343 -23.93 -6.51 4.52
C LYS A 343 -23.58 -6.27 3.03
N PHE A 344 -22.40 -6.69 2.59
CA PHE A 344 -21.89 -6.47 1.23
C PHE A 344 -22.68 -7.27 0.17
N LYS A 345 -22.90 -8.57 0.41
CA LYS A 345 -23.69 -9.44 -0.50
C LYS A 345 -25.12 -8.95 -0.69
N VAL A 346 -25.76 -8.45 0.37
CA VAL A 346 -27.12 -7.85 0.27
C VAL A 346 -27.12 -6.64 -0.67
N LYS A 347 -26.11 -5.76 -0.58
CA LYS A 347 -25.99 -4.60 -1.47
C LYS A 347 -25.73 -4.97 -2.93
N GLN A 348 -24.85 -5.94 -3.21
CA GLN A 348 -24.62 -6.40 -4.59
C GLN A 348 -25.90 -6.97 -5.20
N ASN A 349 -26.64 -7.82 -4.47
CA ASN A 349 -27.92 -8.37 -4.93
C ASN A 349 -28.99 -7.28 -5.19
N GLN A 350 -29.00 -6.20 -4.41
CA GLN A 350 -29.89 -5.05 -4.64
C GLN A 350 -29.49 -4.25 -5.89
N LYS A 351 -28.19 -3.93 -6.06
CA LYS A 351 -27.68 -3.26 -7.28
C LYS A 351 -27.96 -4.09 -8.54
N GLN A 352 -27.82 -5.42 -8.47
CA GLN A 352 -28.11 -6.31 -9.59
C GLN A 352 -29.60 -6.34 -9.94
N LYS A 353 -30.50 -6.45 -8.94
CA LYS A 353 -31.96 -6.38 -9.15
C LYS A 353 -32.42 -5.04 -9.73
N GLN A 354 -31.81 -3.92 -9.32
CA GLN A 354 -32.12 -2.61 -9.89
C GLN A 354 -31.68 -2.48 -11.35
N ARG A 355 -30.51 -3.03 -11.73
CA ARG A 355 -30.06 -3.01 -13.14
C ARG A 355 -30.96 -3.79 -14.11
N VAL A 356 -31.69 -4.80 -13.63
CA VAL A 356 -32.66 -5.55 -14.45
C VAL A 356 -33.95 -4.73 -14.73
N GLY A 357 -34.19 -3.64 -13.99
CA GLY A 357 -35.41 -2.83 -14.09
C GLY A 357 -35.34 -1.61 -15.03
N SER A 358 -34.18 -1.25 -15.58
CA SER A 358 -34.06 -0.07 -16.48
C SER A 358 -32.90 -0.22 -17.48
N LEU A 359 -33.15 -0.92 -18.58
CA LEU A 359 -32.21 -1.11 -19.68
C LEU A 359 -32.72 -0.50 -21.00
N ASP A 360 -33.19 0.75 -20.92
CA ASP A 360 -33.23 1.65 -22.08
C ASP A 360 -31.90 2.42 -22.16
N TYR A 361 -30.97 1.81 -22.88
CA TYR A 361 -29.86 2.43 -23.63
C TYR A 361 -29.07 3.60 -22.97
N ILE A 362 -27.99 3.27 -22.26
CA ILE A 362 -26.86 4.19 -22.04
C ILE A 362 -25.55 3.47 -22.36
N GLY A 363 -24.99 3.77 -23.54
CA GLY A 363 -23.58 3.66 -23.96
C GLY A 363 -22.76 2.43 -23.53
N ASP A 364 -22.34 1.63 -24.51
CA ASP A 364 -21.40 0.52 -24.31
C ASP A 364 -20.03 1.00 -23.78
N TYR A 365 -19.83 0.93 -22.46
CA TYR A 365 -18.50 0.95 -21.87
C TYR A 365 -17.84 -0.42 -22.09
N PHE A 366 -17.22 -0.59 -23.26
CA PHE A 366 -16.41 -1.75 -23.57
C PHE A 366 -15.16 -1.81 -22.65
N VAL A 367 -15.24 -2.58 -21.56
CA VAL A 367 -14.04 -3.15 -20.93
C VAL A 367 -13.54 -4.29 -21.83
N ASN A 368 -12.90 -3.91 -22.94
CA ASN A 368 -12.31 -4.82 -23.91
C ASN A 368 -10.91 -5.27 -23.48
N ASN A 369 -10.80 -5.85 -22.28
CA ASN A 369 -9.53 -6.26 -21.68
C ASN A 369 -8.83 -7.34 -22.55
N THR A 370 -7.50 -7.36 -22.56
CA THR A 370 -6.69 -8.42 -23.20
C THR A 370 -5.99 -9.35 -22.20
N PHE A 371 -6.40 -9.27 -20.94
CA PHE A 371 -6.68 -10.42 -20.07
C PHE A 371 -8.17 -10.79 -20.01
N ALA A 372 -8.94 -10.41 -21.03
CA ALA A 372 -10.09 -11.21 -21.49
C ALA A 372 -9.77 -11.89 -22.83
N LYS A 373 -9.29 -11.13 -23.83
CA LYS A 373 -8.60 -11.67 -25.02
C LYS A 373 -7.12 -11.98 -24.71
N LEU A 374 -6.85 -13.13 -24.07
CA LEU A 374 -5.53 -13.77 -24.12
C LEU A 374 -5.08 -13.87 -25.59
N GLY A 375 -3.80 -13.62 -25.87
CA GLY A 375 -3.26 -13.78 -27.22
C GLY A 375 -3.12 -15.25 -27.59
N TRP A 376 -4.14 -15.81 -28.25
CA TRP A 376 -4.10 -16.64 -29.48
C TRP A 376 -5.53 -16.84 -29.99
#